data_AF-A0A1B8FFC6-F1
#
_entry.id   AF-A0A1B8FFC6-F1
#
_cell.length_a   1.000
_cell.length_b   1.000
_cell.length_c   1.000
_cell.angle_alpha   90.00
_cell.angle_beta   90.00
_cell.angle_gamma   90.00
#
_symmetry.space_group_name_H-M   'P 1'
#
loop_
_entity.id
_entity.type
_entity.pdbx_description
1 polymer ?
#
loop_
_entity_poly.entity_id
_entity_poly.type
_entity_poly.pdbx_seq_one_letter_code
_entity_poly.pdbx_strand_id
1 'polypeptide(L)'
;MGSPVPIAISSFSRARYVDGKNEAELRLAIEKVGIAGITRMKAFSATFDNPARFPFIVSEIVLDLLQIQSKESTATSYITTLINREIKRAENNKLPGATVSECLEQQILLAEYLIPDLDDAPCILVHGDPTAENVIVDQDLNVKAIIDLGFAEIILLQFSTCFPNFLTHDFESEHEPVEAEYGSETDGPLVWRSRNIMMRRDREFYLQCVEKLSCGGPMLEKYYRLLAAEDEIRRYWWVVAATKLKVHRAMAACNWLRTGPALKPLSF
;
A
#
# COMPACT_ATOMS: atom_id res chain seq x y z
N MET A 1 3.52 -40.85 16.54
CA MET A 1 3.87 -40.26 15.23
C MET A 1 2.59 -40.05 14.47
N GLY A 2 2.18 -38.81 14.27
CA GLY A 2 1.06 -38.43 13.42
C GLY A 2 1.35 -37.02 12.92
N SER A 3 1.70 -36.89 11.64
CA SER A 3 1.96 -35.59 11.01
C SER A 3 0.66 -34.80 10.92
N PRO A 4 0.64 -33.50 11.27
CA PRO A 4 -0.49 -32.66 10.90
C PRO A 4 -0.42 -32.36 9.40
N VAL A 5 -1.50 -32.72 8.72
CA VAL A 5 -1.78 -32.41 7.32
C VAL A 5 -1.92 -30.89 7.14
N PRO A 6 -1.34 -30.26 6.10
CA PRO A 6 -1.59 -28.87 5.80
C PRO A 6 -3.05 -28.70 5.37
N ILE A 7 -3.81 -27.89 6.12
CA ILE A 7 -5.17 -27.50 5.75
C ILE A 7 -5.07 -26.61 4.51
N ALA A 8 -5.47 -27.16 3.35
CA ALA A 8 -5.72 -26.39 2.15
C ALA A 8 -6.94 -25.50 2.38
N ILE A 9 -6.73 -24.19 2.54
CA ILE A 9 -7.79 -23.20 2.51
C ILE A 9 -8.07 -22.93 1.03
N SER A 10 -9.17 -23.48 0.53
CA SER A 10 -9.60 -23.28 -0.86
C SER A 10 -10.56 -22.09 -0.94
N SER A 11 -10.37 -21.30 -2.00
CA SER A 11 -11.25 -20.28 -2.57
C SER A 11 -11.56 -19.03 -1.75
N PHE A 12 -10.90 -17.93 -2.09
CA PHE A 12 -11.52 -16.60 -2.04
C PHE A 12 -11.31 -15.89 -3.37
N SER A 13 -12.39 -15.37 -3.93
CA SER A 13 -12.37 -14.54 -5.12
C SER A 13 -13.33 -13.37 -4.92
N ARG A 14 -12.89 -12.21 -5.44
CA ARG A 14 -13.47 -10.86 -5.40
C ARG A 14 -13.19 -10.06 -4.12
N ALA A 15 -12.20 -9.18 -4.24
CA ALA A 15 -12.14 -7.87 -3.61
C ALA A 15 -13.53 -7.33 -3.27
N ARG A 16 -13.88 -7.36 -1.99
CA ARG A 16 -15.06 -6.72 -1.41
C ARG A 16 -14.74 -6.37 0.03
N TYR A 17 -15.17 -5.16 0.40
CA TYR A 17 -15.34 -4.65 1.76
C TYR A 17 -15.54 -5.76 2.81
N VAL A 18 -14.83 -5.64 3.93
CA VAL A 18 -14.92 -6.52 5.09
C VAL A 18 -16.35 -6.45 5.65
N ASP A 19 -17.16 -7.48 5.40
CA ASP A 19 -18.36 -7.78 6.20
C ASP A 19 -17.91 -8.44 7.51
N GLY A 20 -18.68 -8.32 8.59
CA GLY A 20 -18.34 -8.87 9.92
C GLY A 20 -17.96 -10.36 9.96
N LYS A 21 -18.28 -11.15 8.92
CA LYS A 21 -17.81 -12.52 8.72
C LYS A 21 -16.32 -12.59 8.34
N ASN A 22 -15.81 -11.66 7.53
CA ASN A 22 -14.39 -11.55 7.19
C ASN A 22 -13.56 -11.09 8.39
N GLU A 23 -14.13 -10.26 9.28
CA GLU A 23 -13.43 -9.80 10.47
C GLU A 23 -13.11 -10.96 11.44
N ALA A 24 -14.06 -11.90 11.62
CA ALA A 24 -13.83 -13.08 12.45
C ALA A 24 -12.75 -14.01 11.87
N GLU A 25 -12.69 -14.16 10.55
CA GLU A 25 -11.67 -14.96 9.87
C GLU A 25 -10.28 -14.29 9.95
N LEU A 26 -10.21 -12.97 9.80
CA LEU A 26 -8.99 -12.18 10.03
C LEU A 26 -8.49 -12.31 11.47
N ARG A 27 -9.40 -12.22 12.44
CA ARG A 27 -9.09 -12.39 13.87
C ARG A 27 -8.47 -13.77 14.15
N LEU A 28 -9.03 -14.84 13.58
CA LEU A 28 -8.47 -16.19 13.70
C LEU A 28 -7.09 -16.34 13.05
N ALA A 29 -6.85 -15.66 11.92
CA ALA A 29 -5.53 -15.67 11.28
C ALA A 29 -4.48 -14.96 12.14
N ILE A 30 -4.83 -13.82 12.75
CA ILE A 30 -3.97 -13.07 13.68
C ILE A 30 -3.63 -13.93 14.92
N GLU A 31 -4.63 -14.56 15.53
CA GLU A 31 -4.45 -15.42 16.70
C GLU A 31 -3.52 -16.62 16.40
N LYS A 32 -3.63 -17.21 15.21
CA LYS A 32 -2.84 -18.37 14.79
C LYS A 32 -1.35 -18.06 14.61
N VAL A 33 -1.00 -16.82 14.24
CA VAL A 33 0.40 -16.37 14.08
C VAL A 33 1.02 -16.03 15.44
N GLY A 34 0.24 -16.03 16.53
CA GLY A 34 0.73 -15.74 17.87
C GLY A 34 0.92 -14.24 18.13
N ILE A 35 0.35 -13.38 17.29
CA ILE A 35 0.22 -11.95 17.57
C ILE A 35 -0.76 -11.84 18.74
N ALA A 36 -0.24 -11.53 19.93
CA ALA A 36 -1.02 -11.53 21.15
C ALA A 36 -2.12 -10.45 21.11
N GLY A 37 -3.35 -10.83 21.47
CA GLY A 37 -4.24 -9.97 22.25
C GLY A 37 -5.43 -9.29 21.56
N ILE A 38 -6.49 -10.03 21.22
CA ILE A 38 -7.85 -9.48 21.29
C ILE A 38 -8.27 -9.48 22.77
N THR A 39 -7.82 -8.49 23.54
CA THR A 39 -8.23 -8.33 24.95
C THR A 39 -9.06 -7.07 25.10
N ARG A 40 -10.15 -7.12 25.90
CA ARG A 40 -10.91 -5.94 26.34
C ARG A 40 -9.96 -4.85 26.84
N MET A 41 -10.14 -3.63 26.32
CA MET A 41 -9.49 -2.39 26.74
C MET A 41 -9.34 -2.32 28.27
N LYS A 42 -8.11 -2.41 28.79
CA LYS A 42 -7.82 -2.32 30.23
C LYS A 42 -7.27 -0.95 30.66
N ALA A 43 -6.75 -0.17 29.70
CA ALA A 43 -6.29 1.19 29.93
C ALA A 43 -6.26 1.97 28.61
N PHE A 44 -6.55 3.26 28.70
CA PHE A 44 -6.48 4.27 27.63
C PHE A 44 -5.62 5.42 28.18
N SER A 45 -4.65 5.90 27.41
CA SER A 45 -3.89 7.11 27.74
C SER A 45 -4.15 8.16 26.67
N ALA A 46 -4.85 9.22 27.04
CA ALA A 46 -5.10 10.39 26.20
C ALA A 46 -3.84 11.26 25.96
N THR A 47 -2.67 10.84 26.48
CA THR A 47 -1.43 11.62 26.51
C THR A 47 -0.31 10.97 25.71
N PHE A 48 -0.64 10.23 24.64
CA PHE A 48 0.36 9.69 23.71
C PHE A 48 0.99 10.81 22.85
N ASP A 49 1.51 11.86 23.50
CA ASP A 49 2.27 12.98 22.94
C ASP A 49 3.74 12.59 22.71
N ASN A 50 4.00 11.36 22.24
CA ASN A 50 5.34 10.99 21.77
C ASN A 50 5.32 10.52 20.31
N PRO A 51 5.19 11.46 19.35
CA PRO A 51 5.24 11.15 17.93
C PRO A 51 6.56 10.50 17.49
N ALA A 52 7.66 10.62 18.26
CA ALA A 52 8.97 10.15 17.85
C ALA A 52 9.12 8.61 17.82
N ARG A 53 8.34 7.87 18.62
CA ARG A 53 8.39 6.39 18.63
C ARG A 53 7.26 5.74 17.84
N PHE A 54 6.27 6.52 17.43
CA PHE A 54 5.11 5.99 16.73
C PHE A 54 5.47 5.33 15.38
N PRO A 55 6.36 5.90 14.54
CA PRO A 55 6.82 5.21 13.33
C PRO A 55 7.51 3.87 13.63
N PHE A 56 8.26 3.76 14.73
CA PHE A 56 8.86 2.50 15.15
C PHE A 56 7.81 1.45 15.52
N ILE A 57 6.84 1.82 16.35
CA ILE A 57 5.72 0.93 16.75
C ILE A 57 4.94 0.45 15.51
N VAL A 58 4.64 1.35 14.58
CA VAL A 58 3.95 1.00 13.34
C VAL A 58 4.81 0.09 12.46
N SER A 59 6.14 0.26 12.44
CA SER A 59 7.02 -0.64 11.69
C SER A 59 6.99 -2.06 12.25
N GLU A 60 7.00 -2.25 13.58
CA GLU A 60 6.86 -3.59 14.20
C GLU A 60 5.53 -4.24 13.80
N ILE A 61 4.43 -3.48 13.93
CA ILE A 61 3.09 -3.93 13.55
C ILE A 61 3.04 -4.38 12.09
N VAL A 62 3.54 -3.55 11.17
CA VAL A 62 3.51 -3.86 9.73
C VAL A 62 4.29 -5.14 9.45
N LEU A 63 5.46 -5.33 10.07
CA LEU A 63 6.28 -6.51 9.86
C LEU A 63 5.67 -7.78 10.47
N ASP A 64 4.93 -7.67 11.57
CA ASP A 64 4.16 -8.79 12.14
C ASP A 64 2.99 -9.18 11.21
N LEU A 65 2.29 -8.19 10.64
CA LEU A 65 1.19 -8.44 9.71
C LEU A 65 1.66 -9.09 8.39
N LEU A 66 2.90 -8.84 7.95
CA LEU A 66 3.51 -9.54 6.79
C LEU A 66 3.59 -11.06 6.95
N GLN A 67 3.53 -11.56 8.19
CA GLN A 67 3.54 -13.00 8.46
C GLN A 67 2.19 -13.67 8.15
N ILE A 68 1.11 -12.89 8.06
CA ILE A 68 -0.22 -13.38 7.68
C ILE A 68 -0.31 -13.35 6.16
N GLN A 69 -0.18 -14.54 5.56
CA GLN A 69 -0.05 -14.69 4.11
C GLN A 69 -1.17 -15.53 3.50
N SER A 70 -1.59 -15.17 2.30
CA SER A 70 -2.46 -15.97 1.45
C SER A 70 -1.92 -16.08 0.02
N LYS A 71 -2.37 -17.09 -0.73
CA LYS A 71 -2.04 -17.29 -2.14
C LYS A 71 -3.31 -17.21 -2.97
N GLU A 72 -3.65 -16.01 -3.42
CA GLU A 72 -4.96 -15.77 -4.05
C GLU A 72 -4.88 -15.43 -5.54
N SER A 73 -3.77 -14.87 -6.04
CA SER A 73 -3.56 -14.60 -7.48
C SER A 73 -2.13 -14.10 -7.74
N THR A 74 -1.75 -14.01 -9.01
CA THR A 74 -0.53 -13.28 -9.39
C THR A 74 -0.80 -11.78 -9.48
N ALA A 75 0.23 -10.95 -9.29
CA ALA A 75 0.09 -9.51 -9.34
C ALA A 75 -0.37 -9.00 -10.71
N THR A 76 0.19 -9.56 -11.77
CA THR A 76 -0.18 -9.29 -13.17
C THR A 76 -1.66 -9.55 -13.39
N SER A 77 -2.15 -10.71 -12.96
CA SER A 77 -3.56 -11.09 -13.14
C SER A 77 -4.49 -10.14 -12.37
N TYR A 78 -4.12 -9.79 -11.13
CA TYR A 78 -4.88 -8.88 -10.28
C TYR A 78 -5.00 -7.49 -10.90
N ILE A 79 -3.88 -6.83 -11.22
CA ILE A 79 -3.89 -5.45 -11.70
C ILE A 79 -4.48 -5.35 -13.11
N THR A 80 -4.21 -6.34 -13.98
CA THR A 80 -4.79 -6.41 -15.32
C THR A 80 -6.31 -6.50 -15.24
N THR A 81 -6.83 -7.25 -14.26
CA THR A 81 -8.28 -7.34 -14.01
C THR A 81 -8.86 -5.99 -13.59
N LEU A 82 -8.16 -5.22 -12.75
CA LEU A 82 -8.60 -3.88 -12.34
C LEU A 82 -8.65 -2.92 -13.54
N ILE A 83 -7.55 -2.81 -14.29
CA ILE A 83 -7.46 -1.91 -15.45
C ILE A 83 -8.48 -2.31 -16.53
N ASN A 84 -8.65 -3.60 -16.81
CA ASN A 84 -9.66 -4.06 -17.78
C ASN A 84 -11.10 -3.71 -17.37
N ARG A 85 -11.39 -3.61 -16.06
CA ARG A 85 -12.71 -3.14 -15.60
C ARG A 85 -12.85 -1.65 -15.84
N GLU A 86 -11.80 -0.87 -15.65
CA GLU A 86 -11.81 0.56 -15.96
C GLU A 86 -12.01 0.82 -17.45
N ILE A 87 -11.26 0.12 -18.32
CA ILE A 87 -11.45 0.18 -19.78
C ILE A 87 -12.91 -0.10 -20.13
N LYS A 88 -13.48 -1.20 -19.64
CA LYS A 88 -14.90 -1.54 -19.89
C LYS A 88 -15.86 -0.46 -19.38
N ARG A 89 -15.56 0.18 -18.24
CA ARG A 89 -16.40 1.27 -17.72
C ARG A 89 -16.28 2.51 -18.60
N ALA A 90 -15.09 2.86 -19.08
CA ALA A 90 -14.85 3.96 -19.99
C ALA A 90 -15.54 3.74 -21.34
N GLU A 91 -15.41 2.56 -21.94
CA GLU A 91 -16.10 2.18 -23.19
C GLU A 91 -17.63 2.32 -23.10
N ASN A 92 -18.19 2.01 -21.94
CA ASN A 92 -19.62 2.11 -21.68
C ASN A 92 -20.08 3.50 -21.20
N ASN A 93 -19.21 4.51 -21.23
CA ASN A 93 -19.46 5.86 -20.70
C ASN A 93 -19.88 5.87 -19.21
N LYS A 94 -19.41 4.89 -18.42
CA LYS A 94 -19.67 4.70 -16.98
C LYS A 94 -18.47 5.09 -16.10
N LEU A 95 -17.50 5.77 -16.69
CA LEU A 95 -16.33 6.31 -16.00
C LEU A 95 -16.14 7.79 -16.42
N PRO A 96 -17.01 8.71 -15.96
CA PRO A 96 -16.91 10.10 -16.36
C PRO A 96 -15.55 10.68 -15.96
N GLY A 97 -14.87 11.31 -16.91
CA GLY A 97 -13.54 11.91 -16.71
C GLY A 97 -12.38 10.93 -16.64
N ALA A 98 -12.51 9.74 -17.21
CA ALA A 98 -11.38 8.99 -17.76
C ALA A 98 -11.77 8.48 -19.14
N THR A 99 -10.81 8.43 -20.05
CA THR A 99 -11.00 7.98 -21.44
C THR A 99 -10.47 6.56 -21.61
N VAL A 100 -10.98 5.87 -22.64
CA VAL A 100 -10.47 4.54 -23.00
C VAL A 100 -8.97 4.60 -23.32
N SER A 101 -8.51 5.66 -23.98
CA SER A 101 -7.09 5.85 -24.32
C SER A 101 -6.22 5.92 -23.07
N GLU A 102 -6.61 6.70 -22.07
CA GLU A 102 -5.86 6.82 -20.80
C GLU A 102 -5.80 5.48 -20.07
N CYS A 103 -6.91 4.72 -20.01
CA CYS A 103 -6.91 3.39 -19.42
C CYS A 103 -5.99 2.40 -20.16
N LEU A 104 -5.93 2.48 -21.51
CA LEU A 104 -5.02 1.65 -22.31
C LEU A 104 -3.55 2.05 -22.11
N GLU A 105 -3.27 3.35 -21.96
CA GLU A 105 -1.92 3.82 -21.63
C GLU A 105 -1.44 3.28 -20.29
N GLN A 106 -2.31 3.24 -19.27
CA GLN A 106 -2.00 2.61 -17.99
C GLN A 106 -1.67 1.12 -18.16
N GLN A 107 -2.43 0.41 -19.01
CA GLN A 107 -2.22 -1.01 -19.29
C GLN A 107 -0.88 -1.28 -19.98
N ILE A 108 -0.46 -0.44 -20.92
CA ILE A 108 0.83 -0.58 -21.62
C ILE A 108 2.01 -0.50 -20.64
N LEU A 109 1.85 0.22 -19.53
CA LEU A 109 2.88 0.42 -18.51
C LEU A 109 3.00 -0.74 -17.50
N LEU A 110 2.26 -1.83 -17.68
CA LEU A 110 2.37 -3.02 -16.82
C LEU A 110 3.82 -3.51 -16.70
N ALA A 111 4.53 -3.60 -17.83
CA ALA A 111 5.92 -4.09 -17.84
C ALA A 111 6.92 -3.11 -17.20
N GLU A 112 6.56 -1.83 -17.06
CA GLU A 112 7.39 -0.81 -16.40
C GLU A 112 7.21 -0.83 -14.89
N TYR A 113 5.98 -0.98 -14.40
CA TYR A 113 5.66 -0.84 -12.97
C TYR A 113 5.56 -2.16 -12.19
N LEU A 114 5.36 -3.28 -12.87
CA LEU A 114 5.35 -4.59 -12.20
C LEU A 114 6.76 -5.10 -11.97
N ILE A 115 6.94 -5.80 -10.84
CA ILE A 115 8.20 -6.45 -10.49
C ILE A 115 8.04 -7.96 -10.76
N PRO A 116 8.63 -8.49 -11.84
CA PRO A 116 8.40 -9.87 -12.26
C PRO A 116 8.75 -10.90 -11.17
N ASP A 117 9.83 -10.67 -10.42
CA ASP A 117 10.28 -11.54 -9.32
C ASP A 117 9.28 -11.65 -8.16
N LEU A 118 8.26 -10.80 -8.15
CA LEU A 118 7.22 -10.74 -7.14
C LEU A 118 5.82 -10.99 -7.71
N ASP A 119 5.69 -11.44 -8.96
CA ASP A 119 4.38 -11.72 -9.56
C ASP A 119 3.64 -12.81 -8.77
N ASP A 120 4.37 -13.84 -8.35
CA ASP A 120 3.88 -14.97 -7.54
C ASP A 120 4.11 -14.78 -6.02
N ALA A 121 4.48 -13.58 -5.58
CA ALA A 121 4.66 -13.29 -4.15
C ALA A 121 3.33 -13.47 -3.39
N PRO A 122 3.35 -13.89 -2.11
CA PRO A 122 2.13 -14.02 -1.33
C PRO A 122 1.41 -12.68 -1.20
N CYS A 123 0.09 -12.76 -1.04
CA CYS A 123 -0.66 -11.65 -0.48
C CYS A 123 -0.38 -11.57 1.02
N ILE A 124 -0.38 -10.36 1.55
CA ILE A 124 -0.12 -10.06 2.96
C ILE A 124 -1.31 -9.32 3.56
N LEU A 125 -1.50 -9.44 4.86
CA LEU A 125 -2.45 -8.60 5.58
C LEU A 125 -1.85 -7.21 5.81
N VAL A 126 -2.65 -6.18 5.59
CA VAL A 126 -2.28 -4.78 5.85
C VAL A 126 -3.41 -4.15 6.64
N HIS A 127 -3.08 -3.34 7.66
CA HIS A 127 -4.08 -2.74 8.53
C HIS A 127 -4.95 -1.69 7.82
N GLY A 128 -4.38 -0.96 6.87
CA GLY A 128 -5.05 0.12 6.15
C GLY A 128 -5.17 1.44 6.92
N ASP A 129 -5.26 1.41 8.26
CA ASP A 129 -5.32 2.63 9.09
C ASP A 129 -4.58 2.55 10.44
N PRO A 130 -3.24 2.39 10.45
CA PRO A 130 -2.47 2.23 11.68
C PRO A 130 -2.25 3.58 12.37
N THR A 131 -3.30 4.15 12.97
CA THR A 131 -3.25 5.37 13.79
C THR A 131 -2.93 5.04 15.25
N ALA A 132 -2.49 6.03 16.03
CA ALA A 132 -2.19 5.82 17.44
C ALA A 132 -3.41 5.36 18.24
N GLU A 133 -4.61 5.76 17.82
CA GLU A 133 -5.90 5.37 18.42
C GLU A 133 -6.20 3.88 18.20
N ASN A 134 -5.67 3.30 17.12
CA ASN A 134 -5.88 1.91 16.74
C ASN A 134 -4.81 0.95 17.29
N VAL A 135 -3.86 1.46 18.09
CA VAL A 135 -2.79 0.65 18.68
C VAL A 135 -2.88 0.65 20.21
N ILE A 136 -2.95 -0.54 20.80
CA ILE A 136 -2.94 -0.72 22.25
C ILE A 136 -1.53 -1.15 22.67
N VAL A 137 -0.93 -0.40 23.59
CA VAL A 137 0.39 -0.71 24.18
C VAL A 137 0.31 -0.90 25.69
N ASP A 138 1.31 -1.56 26.29
CA ASP A 138 1.48 -1.59 27.75
C ASP A 138 2.28 -0.39 28.29
N GLN A 139 2.60 -0.43 29.59
CA GLN A 139 3.35 0.61 30.30
C GLN A 139 4.79 0.77 29.77
N ASP A 140 5.34 -0.26 29.15
CA ASP A 140 6.69 -0.28 28.58
C ASP A 140 6.68 0.02 27.07
N LEU A 141 5.52 0.42 26.52
CA LEU A 141 5.28 0.69 25.09
C LEU A 141 5.35 -0.55 24.18
N ASN A 142 5.23 -1.76 24.73
CA ASN A 142 5.12 -2.96 23.90
C ASN A 142 3.71 -3.04 23.30
N VAL A 143 3.62 -3.35 22.00
CA VAL A 143 2.33 -3.58 21.32
C VAL A 143 1.63 -4.78 21.94
N LYS A 144 0.36 -4.57 22.35
CA LYS A 144 -0.50 -5.60 22.94
C LYS A 144 -1.71 -5.93 22.11
N ALA A 145 -2.14 -5.03 21.23
CA ALA A 145 -3.20 -5.27 20.28
C ALA A 145 -3.19 -4.20 19.19
N ILE A 146 -3.76 -4.56 18.05
CA ILE A 146 -4.18 -3.62 17.02
C ILE A 146 -5.69 -3.79 16.88
N ILE A 147 -6.42 -2.69 16.84
CA ILE A 147 -7.89 -2.66 16.78
C ILE A 147 -8.34 -1.88 15.54
N ASP A 148 -9.64 -1.93 15.26
CA ASP A 148 -10.25 -1.29 14.09
C ASP A 148 -9.72 -1.82 12.74
N LEU A 149 -9.93 -3.11 12.52
CA LEU A 149 -9.60 -3.79 11.26
C LEU A 149 -10.60 -3.48 10.13
N GLY A 150 -11.42 -2.43 10.25
CA GLY A 150 -12.42 -2.07 9.24
C GLY A 150 -11.79 -1.69 7.89
N PHE A 151 -10.54 -1.22 7.91
CA PHE A 151 -9.74 -0.90 6.72
C PHE A 151 -8.71 -1.97 6.38
N ALA A 152 -8.68 -3.09 7.11
CA ALA A 152 -7.69 -4.13 6.87
C ALA A 152 -7.98 -4.89 5.58
N GLU A 153 -6.95 -5.13 4.78
CA GLU A 153 -7.08 -5.81 3.48
C GLU A 153 -5.93 -6.80 3.27
N ILE A 154 -6.23 -7.93 2.63
CA ILE A 154 -5.23 -8.85 2.10
C ILE A 154 -4.87 -8.36 0.69
N ILE A 155 -3.64 -7.85 0.51
CA ILE A 155 -3.17 -7.32 -0.76
C ILE A 155 -1.82 -7.92 -1.15
N LEU A 156 -1.51 -7.92 -2.45
CA LEU A 156 -0.25 -8.46 -2.97
C LEU A 156 0.94 -7.69 -2.43
N LEU A 157 2.02 -8.41 -2.06
CA LEU A 157 3.22 -7.82 -1.46
C LEU A 157 3.73 -6.58 -2.23
N GLN A 158 3.86 -6.67 -3.55
CA GLN A 158 4.40 -5.58 -4.37
C GLN A 158 3.51 -4.33 -4.43
N PHE A 159 2.22 -4.46 -4.10
CA PHE A 159 1.27 -3.34 -4.03
C PHE A 159 1.07 -2.85 -2.59
N SER A 160 1.59 -3.57 -1.61
CA SER A 160 1.43 -3.31 -0.19
C SER A 160 2.56 -2.52 0.45
N THR A 161 3.69 -2.45 -0.23
CA THR A 161 4.89 -1.71 0.20
C THR A 161 4.71 -0.25 -0.11
N CYS A 162 3.89 0.40 0.69
CA CYS A 162 3.72 1.83 0.74
C CYS A 162 3.95 2.31 2.18
N PHE A 163 4.28 3.58 2.33
CA PHE A 163 4.33 4.20 3.66
C PHE A 163 2.94 4.13 4.34
N PRO A 164 2.86 4.03 5.67
CA PRO A 164 1.60 4.16 6.41
C PRO A 164 0.89 5.47 6.09
N ASN A 165 -0.45 5.53 6.11
CA ASN A 165 -1.22 6.71 5.67
C ASN A 165 -0.79 8.04 6.31
N PHE A 166 -0.43 8.06 7.59
CA PHE A 166 0.07 9.27 8.25
C PHE A 166 1.44 9.74 7.74
N LEU A 167 2.11 8.89 6.97
CA LEU A 167 3.34 9.13 6.22
C LEU A 167 3.12 9.08 4.70
N THR A 168 1.92 8.84 4.17
CA THR A 168 1.71 8.77 2.71
C THR A 168 1.66 10.17 2.08
N HIS A 169 1.48 10.18 0.78
CA HIS A 169 1.26 11.39 0.00
C HIS A 169 -0.23 11.68 -0.02
N ASP A 170 -0.66 12.76 0.62
CA ASP A 170 -2.03 13.22 0.44
C ASP A 170 -2.16 13.99 -0.89
N PHE A 171 -3.26 13.74 -1.60
CA PHE A 171 -3.75 14.65 -2.62
C PHE A 171 -4.40 15.83 -1.89
N GLU A 172 -3.60 16.82 -1.52
CA GLU A 172 -4.07 18.08 -0.95
C GLU A 172 -4.93 18.81 -2.01
N SER A 173 -6.24 18.51 -2.04
CA SER A 173 -7.33 19.19 -2.79
C SER A 173 -7.51 18.91 -4.30
N GLU A 174 -8.65 19.38 -4.84
CA GLU A 174 -9.00 19.44 -6.28
C GLU A 174 -8.67 20.81 -6.91
N HIS A 175 -8.18 21.76 -6.10
CA HIS A 175 -8.07 23.18 -6.48
C HIS A 175 -6.68 23.77 -6.25
N GLU A 176 -5.79 23.06 -5.55
CA GLU A 176 -4.38 23.40 -5.60
C GLU A 176 -3.84 23.01 -6.97
N PRO A 177 -3.17 23.95 -7.68
CA PRO A 177 -2.43 23.56 -8.86
C PRO A 177 -1.48 22.46 -8.42
N VAL A 178 -1.48 21.35 -9.16
CA VAL A 178 -0.40 20.37 -9.12
C VAL A 178 0.85 21.13 -9.53
N GLU A 179 1.48 21.81 -8.59
CA GLU A 179 2.81 22.34 -8.75
C GLU A 179 3.70 21.11 -8.71
N ALA A 180 3.77 20.45 -9.86
CA ALA A 180 4.90 19.65 -10.25
C ALA A 180 6.13 20.53 -10.01
N GLU A 181 6.79 20.36 -8.87
CA GLU A 181 8.15 20.85 -8.73
C GLU A 181 8.93 20.11 -9.81
N TYR A 182 9.28 20.84 -10.86
CA TYR A 182 10.31 20.43 -11.80
C TYR A 182 11.56 20.20 -10.95
N GLY A 183 11.87 18.92 -10.71
CA GLY A 183 13.17 18.55 -10.18
C GLY A 183 14.26 19.11 -11.10
N SER A 184 15.46 19.32 -10.57
CA SER A 184 16.63 19.59 -11.39
C SER A 184 16.75 18.58 -12.53
N GLU A 185 17.51 18.90 -13.59
CA GLU A 185 17.69 18.07 -14.80
C GLU A 185 18.05 16.59 -14.53
N THR A 186 18.43 16.23 -13.30
CA THR A 186 18.70 14.88 -12.80
C THR A 186 17.48 14.11 -12.26
N ASP A 187 16.43 14.78 -11.76
CA ASP A 187 15.36 14.18 -10.95
C ASP A 187 14.05 13.92 -11.73
N GLY A 188 13.97 14.37 -12.97
CA GLY A 188 12.77 14.23 -13.82
C GLY A 188 11.64 15.21 -13.47
N PRO A 189 10.61 15.32 -14.33
CA PRO A 189 9.69 16.46 -14.36
C PRO A 189 8.59 16.48 -13.28
N LEU A 190 8.42 15.41 -12.51
CA LEU A 190 7.43 15.34 -11.43
C LEU A 190 8.01 14.62 -10.23
N VAL A 191 8.38 15.42 -9.24
CA VAL A 191 8.84 14.94 -7.95
C VAL A 191 7.68 15.10 -6.97
N TRP A 192 6.89 14.05 -6.78
CA TRP A 192 5.83 13.98 -5.76
C TRP A 192 6.44 13.88 -4.36
N ARG A 193 7.27 14.85 -3.96
CA ARG A 193 7.82 14.95 -2.61
C ARG A 193 6.83 15.71 -1.74
N SER A 194 6.52 15.18 -0.55
CA SER A 194 5.83 15.97 0.47
C SER A 194 6.61 17.28 0.70
N ARG A 195 5.92 18.42 0.66
CA ARG A 195 6.50 19.74 1.00
C ARG A 195 6.84 19.84 2.50
N ASN A 196 6.30 18.92 3.29
CA ASN A 196 6.50 18.87 4.73
C ASN A 196 7.85 18.19 5.07
N ILE A 197 8.82 19.00 5.51
CA ILE A 197 10.15 18.54 5.96
C ILE A 197 10.04 17.51 7.09
N MET A 198 9.03 17.64 7.96
CA MET A 198 8.79 16.70 9.06
C MET A 198 8.39 15.33 8.52
N MET A 199 7.45 15.26 7.57
CA MET A 199 7.07 13.99 6.93
C MET A 199 8.25 13.30 6.24
N ARG A 200 9.16 14.06 5.61
CA ARG A 200 10.37 13.46 5.01
C ARG A 200 11.26 12.80 6.05
N ARG A 201 11.46 13.46 7.19
CA ARG A 201 12.24 12.90 8.32
C ARG A 201 11.55 11.68 8.92
N ASP A 202 10.23 11.73 9.08
CA ASP A 202 9.47 10.62 9.67
C ASP A 202 9.46 9.39 8.75
N ARG A 203 9.41 9.58 7.43
CA ARG A 203 9.59 8.52 6.44
C ARG A 203 10.99 7.92 6.47
N GLU A 204 12.01 8.76 6.51
CA GLU A 204 13.40 8.29 6.61
C GLU A 204 13.61 7.49 7.89
N PHE A 205 13.08 7.98 9.01
CA PHE A 205 13.11 7.27 10.28
C PHE A 205 12.34 5.94 10.22
N TYR A 206 11.13 5.94 9.66
CA TYR A 206 10.35 4.72 9.44
C TYR A 206 11.12 3.69 8.60
N LEU A 207 11.74 4.15 7.50
CA LEU A 207 12.52 3.29 6.61
C LEU A 207 13.74 2.68 7.34
N GLN A 208 14.43 3.45 8.18
CA GLN A 208 15.51 2.95 9.04
C GLN A 208 15.02 1.91 10.07
N CYS A 209 13.81 2.09 10.62
CA CYS A 209 13.21 1.10 11.50
C CYS A 209 12.92 -0.21 10.75
N VAL A 210 12.28 -0.12 9.59
CA VAL A 210 12.00 -1.28 8.72
C VAL A 210 13.30 -1.98 8.31
N GLU A 211 14.33 -1.24 7.92
CA GLU A 211 15.65 -1.80 7.58
C GLU A 211 16.20 -2.66 8.72
N LYS A 212 16.29 -2.09 9.93
CA LYS A 212 16.84 -2.77 11.11
C LYS A 212 16.04 -4.02 11.47
N LEU A 213 14.71 -3.91 11.45
CA LEU A 213 13.80 -5.00 11.79
C LEU A 213 13.72 -6.08 10.70
N SER A 214 14.05 -5.73 9.45
CA SER A 214 14.02 -6.68 8.33
C SER A 214 15.17 -7.69 8.32
N CYS A 215 16.22 -7.43 9.10
CA CYS A 215 17.45 -8.23 9.11
C CYS A 215 17.18 -9.71 9.42
N GLY A 216 17.52 -10.60 8.48
CA GLY A 216 17.43 -12.06 8.66
C GLY A 216 16.10 -12.68 8.23
N GLY A 217 15.14 -11.88 7.76
CA GLY A 217 13.87 -12.37 7.22
C GLY A 217 13.77 -12.12 5.71
N PRO A 218 13.84 -13.14 4.82
CA PRO A 218 13.82 -12.93 3.37
C PRO A 218 12.60 -12.16 2.85
N MET A 219 11.44 -12.30 3.52
CA MET A 219 10.23 -11.55 3.18
C MET A 219 10.31 -10.09 3.63
N LEU A 220 10.83 -9.85 4.83
CA LEU A 220 10.99 -8.52 5.40
C LEU A 220 12.03 -7.72 4.60
N GLU A 221 13.12 -8.37 4.18
CA GLU A 221 14.12 -7.75 3.30
C GLU A 221 13.52 -7.35 1.94
N LYS A 222 12.64 -8.18 1.37
CA LYS A 222 11.91 -7.82 0.14
C LYS A 222 11.00 -6.62 0.38
N TYR A 223 10.24 -6.61 1.48
CA TYR A 223 9.40 -5.48 1.87
C TYR A 223 10.21 -4.19 1.99
N TYR A 224 11.34 -4.23 2.72
CA TYR A 224 12.25 -3.09 2.85
C TYR A 224 12.76 -2.60 1.49
N ARG A 225 13.28 -3.48 0.63
CA ARG A 225 13.81 -3.11 -0.69
C ARG A 225 12.75 -2.44 -1.57
N LEU A 226 11.52 -2.93 -1.51
CA LEU A 226 10.41 -2.35 -2.25
C LEU A 226 10.03 -0.96 -1.76
N LEU A 227 10.03 -0.76 -0.44
CA LEU A 227 9.73 0.53 0.18
C LEU A 227 10.87 1.54 -0.03
N ALA A 228 12.12 1.07 -0.06
CA ALA A 228 13.32 1.87 -0.28
C ALA A 228 13.57 2.21 -1.77
N ALA A 229 12.81 1.61 -2.69
CA ALA A 229 13.05 1.78 -4.12
C ALA A 229 12.79 3.23 -4.56
N GLU A 230 13.66 3.77 -5.40
CA GLU A 230 13.54 5.15 -5.91
C GLU A 230 12.24 5.41 -6.67
N ASP A 231 11.67 4.36 -7.26
CA ASP A 231 10.43 4.39 -8.03
C ASP A 231 9.17 4.06 -7.21
N GLU A 232 9.29 3.80 -5.90
CA GLU A 232 8.18 3.37 -5.02
C GLU A 232 6.95 4.27 -5.17
N ILE A 233 7.16 5.58 -5.10
CA ILE A 233 6.09 6.57 -5.20
C ILE A 233 5.37 6.48 -6.55
N ARG A 234 6.12 6.30 -7.64
CA ARG A 234 5.54 6.20 -8.99
C ARG A 234 4.76 4.90 -9.13
N ARG A 235 5.31 3.77 -8.66
CA ARG A 235 4.62 2.48 -8.60
C ARG A 235 3.34 2.56 -7.79
N TYR A 236 3.40 3.12 -6.59
CA TYR A 236 2.24 3.31 -5.72
C TYR A 236 1.12 4.05 -6.44
N TRP A 237 1.41 5.21 -7.03
CA TRP A 237 0.38 6.00 -7.71
C TRP A 237 -0.17 5.35 -8.97
N TRP A 238 0.66 4.64 -9.73
CA TRP A 238 0.20 3.88 -10.90
C TRP A 238 -0.77 2.76 -10.50
N VAL A 239 -0.50 2.05 -9.39
CA VAL A 239 -1.42 1.03 -8.86
C VAL A 239 -2.70 1.67 -8.34
N VAL A 240 -2.60 2.75 -7.56
CA VAL A 240 -3.77 3.43 -6.98
C VAL A 240 -4.67 4.03 -8.08
N ALA A 241 -4.10 4.50 -9.19
CA ALA A 241 -4.86 4.95 -10.35
C ALA A 241 -5.80 3.88 -10.91
N ALA A 242 -5.49 2.58 -10.74
CA ALA A 242 -6.34 1.49 -11.21
C ALA A 242 -7.66 1.33 -10.43
N THR A 243 -7.81 2.06 -9.31
CA THR A 243 -8.95 1.95 -8.39
C THR A 243 -9.56 3.30 -8.03
N LYS A 244 -8.77 4.39 -8.05
CA LYS A 244 -9.20 5.73 -7.68
C LYS A 244 -9.20 6.66 -8.89
N LEU A 245 -10.39 7.00 -9.38
CA LEU A 245 -10.59 7.89 -10.53
C LEU A 245 -9.89 9.26 -10.40
N LYS A 246 -9.85 9.86 -9.20
CA LYS A 246 -9.14 11.12 -8.98
C LYS A 246 -7.64 10.97 -9.27
N VAL A 247 -7.04 9.87 -8.81
CA VAL A 247 -5.62 9.56 -9.03
C VAL A 247 -5.38 9.21 -10.50
N HIS A 248 -6.28 8.45 -11.13
CA HIS A 248 -6.22 8.17 -12.57
C HIS A 248 -6.11 9.45 -13.39
N ARG A 249 -6.99 10.42 -13.15
CA ARG A 249 -6.97 11.73 -13.84
C ARG A 249 -5.65 12.47 -13.64
N ALA A 250 -5.15 12.49 -12.41
CA ALA A 250 -3.90 13.18 -12.11
C ALA A 250 -2.70 12.49 -12.79
N MET A 251 -2.66 11.15 -12.78
CA MET A 251 -1.62 10.37 -13.46
C MET A 251 -1.67 10.58 -14.97
N ALA A 252 -2.86 10.55 -15.58
CA ALA A 252 -3.06 10.83 -17.00
C ALA A 252 -2.62 12.25 -17.38
N ALA A 253 -3.01 13.27 -16.60
CA ALA A 253 -2.59 14.66 -16.80
C ALA A 253 -1.07 14.84 -16.71
N CYS A 254 -0.40 13.99 -15.95
CA CYS A 254 1.06 13.97 -15.80
C CYS A 254 1.75 12.96 -16.74
N ASN A 255 1.08 12.53 -17.81
CA ASN A 255 1.58 11.55 -18.78
C ASN A 255 2.18 10.29 -18.12
N TRP A 256 1.50 9.81 -17.08
CA TRP A 256 1.88 8.63 -16.30
C TRP A 256 3.30 8.68 -15.74
N LEU A 257 3.89 9.88 -15.54
CA LEU A 257 5.24 10.06 -14.98
C LEU A 257 6.35 9.35 -15.77
N ARG A 258 6.15 9.11 -17.07
CA ARG A 258 7.13 8.45 -17.95
C ARG A 258 8.45 9.23 -17.97
N THR A 259 9.56 8.52 -17.83
CA THR A 259 10.90 9.08 -18.00
C THR A 259 11.27 9.11 -19.48
N GLY A 260 10.79 10.12 -20.19
CA GLY A 260 11.14 10.35 -21.60
C GLY A 260 10.76 11.77 -22.02
N PRO A 261 11.36 12.30 -23.11
CA PRO A 261 10.93 13.59 -23.64
C PRO A 261 9.43 13.47 -23.94
N ALA A 262 8.64 14.37 -23.35
CA ALA A 262 7.21 14.47 -23.62
C ALA A 262 7.02 14.45 -25.15
N LEU A 263 6.38 13.39 -25.66
CA LEU A 263 5.94 13.37 -27.04
C LEU A 263 5.02 14.58 -27.17
N LYS A 264 5.50 15.61 -27.88
CA LYS A 264 4.69 16.77 -28.22
C LYS A 264 3.38 16.24 -28.81
N PRO A 265 2.21 16.77 -28.40
CA PRO A 265 0.97 16.36 -29.00
C PRO A 265 1.09 16.55 -30.51
N LEU A 266 0.84 15.47 -31.26
CA LEU A 266 0.70 15.53 -32.71
C LEU A 266 -0.48 16.45 -32.98
N SER A 267 -0.17 17.68 -33.40
CA SER A 267 -1.14 18.59 -33.97
C SER A 267 -1.69 17.95 -35.24
N PHE A 268 -2.95 17.51 -35.19
CA PHE A 268 -3.77 17.30 -36.38
C PHE A 268 -4.48 18.60 -36.74
#